data_AF-B7G6B8-F1
#
_entry.id   AF-B7G6B8-F1
#
_cell.length_a   1.000
_cell.length_b   1.000
_cell.length_c   1.000
_cell.angle_alpha   90.00
_cell.angle_beta   90.00
_cell.angle_gamma   90.00
#
_symmetry.space_group_name_H-M   'P 1'
#
loop_
_entity.id
_entity.type
_entity.pdbx_description
1 polymer ?
#
loop_
_entity_poly.entity_id
_entity_poly.type
_entity_poly.pdbx_seq_one_letter_code
_entity_poly.pdbx_strand_id
1 'polypeptide(L)'
;VKALSCAPRAFQVENFLTDVEADHIVGLVQKKNDMQRSSTNGHISETRTSSTTWLARHSDPVIDSIFRRVADTLKMDEAMLHRRINEDLQIVHYGVGQQYTAHHDFGYPKGDPGSPSRSINFCMYLNDVPAGGQTSFPRWRNAETNGALNVVPKKGTAMIFYMVNPDGNLDDLTHHAALPVIEGEKFFSNLWI
;
A
#
# COMPACT_ATOMS: atom_id res chain seq x y z
N VAL A 1 -8.38 -2.22 15.36
CA VAL A 1 -8.43 -1.26 14.24
C VAL A 1 -8.56 0.14 14.82
N LYS A 2 -7.73 1.08 14.38
CA LYS A 2 -7.74 2.49 14.79
C LYS A 2 -8.13 3.35 13.57
N ALA A 3 -9.08 4.26 13.72
CA ALA A 3 -9.36 5.24 12.67
C ALA A 3 -8.27 6.32 12.67
N LEU A 4 -7.66 6.58 11.50
CA LEU A 4 -6.69 7.66 11.29
C LEU A 4 -7.37 8.91 10.73
N SER A 5 -8.39 8.72 9.89
CA SER A 5 -9.18 9.78 9.31
C SER A 5 -10.55 9.28 8.87
N CYS A 6 -11.54 10.17 8.90
CA CYS A 6 -12.85 9.94 8.31
C CYS A 6 -12.92 10.37 6.83
N ALA A 7 -12.05 11.31 6.40
CA ALA A 7 -11.98 11.84 5.04
C ALA A 7 -10.51 12.19 4.71
N PRO A 8 -9.76 11.36 3.93
CA PRO A 8 -10.26 10.11 3.36
C PRO A 8 -10.50 9.09 4.46
N ARG A 9 -11.31 8.07 4.19
CA ARG A 9 -11.50 6.96 5.14
C ARG A 9 -10.21 6.17 5.20
N ALA A 10 -9.47 6.33 6.30
CA ALA A 10 -8.18 5.69 6.51
C ALA A 10 -8.11 5.06 7.91
N PHE A 11 -7.63 3.82 7.97
CA PHE A 11 -7.57 3.02 9.18
C PHE A 11 -6.19 2.38 9.33
N GLN A 12 -5.81 2.10 10.56
CA GLN A 12 -4.60 1.39 10.92
C GLN A 12 -4.94 0.12 11.71
N VAL A 13 -4.25 -0.96 11.40
CA VAL A 13 -4.32 -2.22 12.14
C VAL A 13 -2.91 -2.57 12.58
N GLU A 14 -2.59 -2.29 13.85
CA GLU A 14 -1.32 -2.70 14.44
C GLU A 14 -1.29 -4.22 14.64
N ASN A 15 -0.09 -4.81 14.53
CA ASN A 15 0.13 -6.26 14.65
C ASN A 15 -0.75 -7.07 13.67
N PHE A 16 -0.98 -6.54 12.47
CA PHE A 16 -1.72 -7.25 11.43
C PHE A 16 -0.91 -8.43 10.90
N LEU A 17 0.39 -8.23 10.66
CA LEU A 17 1.35 -9.30 10.45
C LEU A 17 2.13 -9.53 11.74
N THR A 18 2.51 -10.77 11.97
CA THR A 18 3.59 -11.09 12.90
C THR A 18 4.94 -10.70 12.29
N ASP A 19 5.97 -10.54 13.13
CA ASP A 19 7.32 -10.25 12.64
C ASP A 19 7.84 -11.34 11.69
N VAL A 20 7.51 -12.61 11.99
CA VAL A 20 7.89 -13.77 11.18
C VAL A 20 7.24 -13.73 9.81
N GLU A 21 5.96 -13.35 9.71
CA GLU A 21 5.26 -13.22 8.42
C GLU A 21 5.86 -12.08 7.58
N ALA A 22 6.16 -10.94 8.22
CA ALA A 22 6.79 -9.81 7.55
C ALA A 22 8.20 -10.16 7.02
N ASP A 23 9.02 -10.82 7.84
CA ASP A 23 10.36 -11.28 7.44
C ASP A 23 10.28 -12.37 6.36
N HIS A 24 9.30 -13.26 6.43
CA HIS A 24 9.07 -14.29 5.41
C HIS A 24 8.78 -13.68 4.05
N ILE A 25 7.93 -12.64 3.98
CA ILE A 25 7.64 -11.93 2.72
C ILE A 25 8.92 -11.31 2.15
N VAL A 26 9.72 -10.63 2.98
CA VAL A 26 10.99 -10.03 2.54
C VAL A 26 11.95 -11.11 2.04
N GLY A 27 12.06 -12.24 2.76
CA GLY A 27 12.88 -13.39 2.37
C GLY A 27 12.44 -14.04 1.06
N LEU A 28 11.13 -14.17 0.81
CA LEU A 28 10.59 -14.64 -0.46
C LEU A 28 11.03 -13.75 -1.63
N VAL A 29 10.95 -12.42 -1.46
CA VAL A 29 11.36 -11.47 -2.49
C VAL A 29 12.86 -11.48 -2.72
N GLN A 30 13.66 -11.51 -1.67
CA GLN A 30 15.13 -11.62 -1.78
C GLN A 30 15.54 -12.90 -2.49
N LYS A 31 14.87 -14.02 -2.20
CA LYS A 31 15.09 -15.30 -2.91
C LYS A 31 14.65 -15.25 -4.36
N LYS A 32 13.52 -14.60 -4.66
CA LYS A 32 12.99 -14.44 -6.02
C LYS A 32 13.92 -13.57 -6.87
N ASN A 33 14.55 -12.57 -6.27
CA ASN A 33 15.59 -11.70 -6.84
C ASN A 33 15.22 -11.11 -8.22
N ASP A 34 13.96 -10.72 -8.39
CA ASP A 34 13.42 -10.21 -9.66
C ASP A 34 12.87 -8.79 -9.55
N MET A 35 13.12 -8.10 -8.43
CA MET A 35 12.67 -6.72 -8.23
C MET A 35 13.16 -5.82 -9.38
N GLN A 36 12.21 -5.15 -10.02
CA GLN A 36 12.47 -4.22 -11.13
C GLN A 36 12.25 -2.79 -10.70
N ARG A 37 12.90 -1.86 -11.39
CA ARG A 37 12.62 -0.43 -11.23
C ARG A 37 11.13 -0.18 -11.44
N SER A 38 10.46 0.42 -10.45
CA SER A 38 9.04 0.74 -10.60
C SER A 38 8.82 1.71 -11.74
N SER A 39 7.75 1.50 -12.51
CA SER A 39 7.35 2.37 -13.61
C SER A 39 6.06 3.11 -13.30
N THR A 40 5.83 4.21 -14.00
CA THR A 40 4.54 4.92 -14.07
C THR A 40 4.17 5.01 -15.55
N ASN A 41 2.98 4.54 -15.92
CA ASN A 41 2.54 4.45 -17.33
C ASN A 41 3.54 3.74 -18.26
N GLY A 42 4.21 2.68 -17.77
CA GLY A 42 5.15 1.90 -18.58
C GLY A 42 6.57 2.48 -18.70
N HIS A 43 6.85 3.64 -18.12
CA HIS A 43 8.18 4.27 -18.16
C HIS A 43 8.82 4.34 -16.76
N ILE A 44 10.15 4.17 -16.70
CA ILE A 44 10.92 4.44 -15.47
C ILE A 44 10.67 5.90 -15.10
N SER A 45 10.13 6.12 -13.91
CA SER A 45 9.73 7.46 -13.47
C SER A 45 10.75 8.07 -12.51
N GLU A 46 10.99 9.37 -12.65
CA GLU A 46 11.67 10.17 -11.62
C GLU A 46 10.76 10.43 -10.42
N THR A 47 9.44 10.26 -10.60
CA THR A 47 8.44 10.50 -9.55
C THR A 47 8.16 9.27 -8.70
N ARG A 48 8.39 8.06 -9.22
CA ARG A 48 8.33 6.79 -8.49
C ARG A 48 9.69 6.13 -8.53
N THR A 49 10.45 6.31 -7.46
CA THR A 49 11.85 5.89 -7.41
C THR A 49 12.10 4.64 -6.58
N SER A 50 11.10 3.79 -6.41
CA SER A 50 11.22 2.47 -5.78
C SER A 50 11.64 1.36 -6.75
N SER A 51 11.84 0.17 -6.21
CA SER A 51 11.80 -1.10 -6.95
C SER A 51 10.57 -1.92 -6.55
N THR A 52 10.10 -2.83 -7.39
CA THR A 52 8.87 -3.59 -7.17
C THR A 52 8.97 -5.01 -7.72
N THR A 53 8.34 -5.94 -7.01
CA THR A 53 7.98 -7.27 -7.50
C THR A 53 6.56 -7.63 -7.04
N TRP A 54 6.10 -8.81 -7.42
CA TRP A 54 4.76 -9.31 -7.14
C TRP A 54 4.82 -10.74 -6.60
N LEU A 55 3.97 -11.04 -5.63
CA LEU A 55 3.74 -12.37 -5.08
C LEU A 55 2.28 -12.75 -5.31
N ALA A 56 2.04 -13.86 -6.01
CA ALA A 56 0.69 -14.35 -6.23
C ALA A 56 0.16 -15.03 -4.97
N ARG A 57 -1.14 -14.93 -4.70
CA ARG A 57 -1.75 -15.54 -3.49
C ARG A 57 -1.39 -17.03 -3.33
N HIS A 58 -1.37 -17.77 -4.43
CA HIS A 58 -1.13 -19.22 -4.44
C HIS A 58 0.37 -19.60 -4.47
N SER A 59 1.30 -18.63 -4.50
CA SER A 59 2.72 -18.95 -4.59
C SER A 59 3.31 -19.42 -3.27
N ASP A 60 2.66 -19.13 -2.14
CA ASP A 60 3.15 -19.48 -0.80
C ASP A 60 1.99 -19.55 0.23
N PRO A 61 1.93 -20.57 1.09
CA PRO A 61 0.86 -20.72 2.09
C PRO A 61 0.73 -19.57 3.11
N VAL A 62 1.83 -18.88 3.45
CA VAL A 62 1.80 -17.71 4.35
C VAL A 62 1.11 -16.55 3.64
N ILE A 63 1.39 -16.35 2.36
CA ILE A 63 0.71 -15.33 1.56
C ILE A 63 -0.79 -15.63 1.49
N ASP A 64 -1.18 -16.88 1.21
CA ASP A 64 -2.60 -17.28 1.20
C ASP A 64 -3.30 -17.01 2.56
N SER A 65 -2.64 -17.33 3.68
CA SER A 65 -3.13 -17.03 5.02
C SER A 65 -3.37 -15.52 5.25
N ILE A 66 -2.46 -14.67 4.76
CA ILE A 66 -2.58 -13.22 4.83
C ILE A 66 -3.79 -12.74 4.03
N PHE A 67 -4.04 -13.27 2.83
CA PHE A 67 -5.23 -12.90 2.03
C PHE A 67 -6.53 -13.25 2.75
N ARG A 68 -6.62 -14.39 3.46
CA ARG A 68 -7.77 -14.71 4.30
C ARG A 68 -7.99 -13.67 5.40
N ARG A 69 -6.90 -13.30 6.09
CA ARG A 69 -6.92 -12.28 7.15
C ARG A 69 -7.32 -10.89 6.62
N VAL A 70 -6.92 -10.54 5.40
CA VAL A 70 -7.37 -9.32 4.71
C VAL A 70 -8.89 -9.36 4.49
N ALA A 71 -9.43 -10.47 3.96
CA ALA A 71 -10.87 -10.63 3.76
C ALA A 71 -11.66 -10.46 5.08
N ASP A 72 -11.21 -11.12 6.15
CA ASP A 72 -11.81 -11.02 7.48
C ASP A 72 -11.76 -9.59 8.06
N THR A 73 -10.67 -8.86 7.78
CA THR A 73 -10.48 -7.48 8.22
C THR A 73 -11.42 -6.54 7.46
N LEU A 74 -11.56 -6.73 6.16
CA LEU A 74 -12.45 -5.95 5.29
C LEU A 74 -13.92 -6.37 5.38
N LYS A 75 -14.23 -7.47 6.10
CA LYS A 75 -15.57 -8.05 6.20
C LYS A 75 -16.13 -8.45 4.83
N MET A 76 -15.27 -9.06 4.02
CA MET A 76 -15.60 -9.53 2.67
C MET A 76 -15.49 -11.06 2.60
N ASP A 77 -16.23 -11.66 1.67
CA ASP A 77 -16.07 -13.07 1.34
C ASP A 77 -14.66 -13.31 0.78
N GLU A 78 -13.90 -14.24 1.37
CA GLU A 78 -12.53 -14.57 0.93
C GLU A 78 -12.48 -15.04 -0.53
N ALA A 79 -13.58 -15.60 -1.04
CA ALA A 79 -13.71 -16.06 -2.42
C ALA A 79 -13.54 -14.91 -3.43
N MET A 80 -13.79 -13.67 -3.00
CA MET A 80 -13.58 -12.48 -3.82
C MET A 80 -12.10 -12.14 -3.99
N LEU A 81 -11.25 -12.46 -3.00
CA LEU A 81 -9.82 -12.17 -3.02
C LEU A 81 -8.97 -13.26 -3.70
N HIS A 82 -9.51 -13.91 -4.73
CA HIS A 82 -8.82 -14.87 -5.61
C HIS A 82 -8.67 -14.33 -7.03
N ARG A 83 -8.16 -13.10 -7.17
CA ARG A 83 -7.99 -12.36 -8.44
C ARG A 83 -9.29 -12.05 -9.18
N ARG A 84 -10.44 -12.11 -8.49
CA ARG A 84 -11.71 -11.63 -9.06
C ARG A 84 -11.78 -10.11 -9.02
N ILE A 85 -11.41 -9.54 -7.88
CA ILE A 85 -11.45 -8.10 -7.65
C ILE A 85 -10.11 -7.52 -7.16
N ASN A 86 -9.13 -8.39 -6.85
CA ASN A 86 -7.84 -7.95 -6.34
C ASN A 86 -6.71 -8.19 -7.34
N GLU A 87 -5.64 -7.40 -7.21
CA GLU A 87 -4.36 -7.67 -7.85
C GLU A 87 -3.51 -8.65 -7.02
N ASP A 88 -2.43 -9.18 -7.62
CA ASP A 88 -1.42 -9.92 -6.85
C ASP A 88 -0.75 -8.99 -5.82
N LEU A 89 -0.13 -9.57 -4.78
CA LEU A 89 0.48 -8.79 -3.71
C LEU A 89 1.71 -8.05 -4.24
N GLN A 90 1.63 -6.73 -4.34
CA GLN A 90 2.77 -5.92 -4.74
C GLN A 90 3.72 -5.77 -3.55
N ILE A 91 5.00 -6.04 -3.74
CA ILE A 91 6.06 -5.73 -2.78
C ILE A 91 6.94 -4.62 -3.37
N VAL A 92 7.13 -3.56 -2.59
CA VAL A 92 7.85 -2.36 -2.97
C VAL A 92 9.03 -2.15 -2.02
N HIS A 93 10.18 -1.84 -2.59
CA HIS A 93 11.40 -1.52 -1.86
C HIS A 93 11.83 -0.08 -2.14
N TYR A 94 12.16 0.65 -1.07
CA TYR A 94 12.76 1.96 -1.13
C TYR A 94 14.08 1.94 -0.36
N GLY A 95 15.18 2.28 -1.04
CA GLY A 95 16.44 2.67 -0.41
C GLY A 95 16.44 4.14 0.02
N VAL A 96 17.53 4.58 0.65
CA VAL A 96 17.72 5.98 1.07
C VAL A 96 17.52 6.95 -0.11
N GLY A 97 16.74 8.00 0.12
CA GLY A 97 16.37 9.03 -0.85
C GLY A 97 15.27 8.62 -1.84
N GLN A 98 14.92 7.33 -1.92
CA GLN A 98 13.85 6.87 -2.80
C GLN A 98 12.48 7.21 -2.23
N GLN A 99 11.54 7.52 -3.11
CA GLN A 99 10.22 8.04 -2.79
C GLN A 99 9.19 7.67 -3.86
N TYR A 100 7.93 7.98 -3.60
CA TYR A 100 6.89 8.08 -4.61
C TYR A 100 6.12 9.38 -4.37
N THR A 101 6.21 10.32 -5.31
CA THR A 101 5.47 11.57 -5.23
C THR A 101 3.96 11.32 -5.13
N ALA A 102 3.25 12.35 -4.68
CA ALA A 102 1.83 12.24 -4.46
C ALA A 102 1.06 11.84 -5.74
N HIS A 103 0.18 10.84 -5.61
CA HIS A 103 -0.59 10.25 -6.70
C HIS A 103 -1.90 9.65 -6.17
N HIS A 104 -2.73 9.17 -7.08
CA HIS A 104 -3.89 8.32 -6.77
C HIS A 104 -3.63 6.91 -7.28
N ASP A 105 -4.17 5.94 -6.56
CA ASP A 105 -4.09 4.54 -6.97
C ASP A 105 -5.18 4.16 -7.98
N PHE A 106 -6.32 4.87 -8.00
CA PHE A 106 -7.40 4.65 -8.95
C PHE A 106 -7.10 5.24 -10.33
N GLY A 107 -7.70 4.65 -11.37
CA GLY A 107 -7.75 5.24 -12.71
C GLY A 107 -8.75 6.39 -12.80
N TYR A 108 -8.43 7.45 -13.55
CA TYR A 108 -9.38 8.53 -13.81
C TYR A 108 -10.39 8.14 -14.90
N PRO A 109 -11.68 8.53 -14.80
CA PRO A 109 -12.70 8.17 -15.79
C PRO A 109 -12.46 8.68 -17.22
N LYS A 110 -11.59 9.69 -17.40
CA LYS A 110 -11.13 10.19 -18.71
C LYS A 110 -9.76 9.65 -19.13
N GLY A 111 -9.17 8.78 -18.31
CA GLY A 111 -7.92 8.08 -18.58
C GLY A 111 -8.14 6.82 -19.42
N ASP A 112 -7.06 6.08 -19.62
CA ASP A 112 -7.05 4.79 -20.33
C ASP A 112 -8.19 3.88 -19.86
N PRO A 113 -9.15 3.49 -20.74
CA PRO A 113 -10.26 2.59 -20.43
C PRO A 113 -9.85 1.25 -19.82
N GLY A 114 -8.56 0.88 -19.91
CA GLY A 114 -7.98 -0.31 -19.28
C GLY A 114 -7.48 -0.12 -17.84
N SER A 115 -7.58 1.08 -17.25
CA SER A 115 -7.08 1.32 -15.89
C SER A 115 -7.91 0.54 -14.85
N PRO A 116 -7.29 -0.29 -14.00
CA PRO A 116 -8.02 -1.06 -13.00
C PRO A 116 -8.75 -0.12 -12.03
N SER A 117 -10.04 -0.40 -11.81
CA SER A 117 -10.88 0.37 -10.87
C SER A 117 -10.58 -0.07 -9.43
N ARG A 118 -9.52 0.49 -8.85
CA ARG A 118 -9.14 0.21 -7.45
C ARG A 118 -9.97 1.03 -6.48
N SER A 119 -10.59 0.35 -5.53
CA SER A 119 -11.50 0.93 -4.55
C SER A 119 -10.91 0.94 -3.14
N ILE A 120 -10.05 -0.03 -2.82
CA ILE A 120 -9.36 -0.15 -1.53
C ILE A 120 -7.88 -0.43 -1.79
N ASN A 121 -7.01 0.23 -1.02
CA ASN A 121 -5.64 -0.23 -0.89
C ASN A 121 -5.43 -0.74 0.54
N PHE A 122 -5.05 -2.00 0.65
CA PHE A 122 -4.65 -2.64 1.88
C PHE A 122 -3.12 -2.71 1.92
N CYS A 123 -2.53 -1.72 2.59
CA CYS A 123 -1.09 -1.57 2.68
C CYS A 123 -0.52 -2.28 3.90
N MET A 124 0.69 -2.82 3.80
CA MET A 124 1.40 -3.43 4.93
C MET A 124 2.85 -2.96 5.00
N TYR A 125 3.32 -2.60 6.19
CA TYR A 125 4.72 -2.27 6.45
C TYR A 125 5.47 -3.53 6.88
N LEU A 126 6.51 -3.90 6.12
CA LEU A 126 7.21 -5.18 6.30
C LEU A 126 8.47 -5.05 7.17
N ASN A 127 8.90 -3.82 7.44
CA ASN A 127 9.99 -3.52 8.36
C ASN A 127 9.78 -2.14 9.02
N ASP A 128 10.52 -1.89 10.10
CA ASP A 128 10.63 -0.56 10.68
C ASP A 128 11.60 0.29 9.86
N VAL A 129 11.31 1.58 9.76
CA VAL A 129 12.14 2.56 9.05
C VAL A 129 12.67 3.55 10.08
N PRO A 130 13.99 3.60 10.33
CA PRO A 130 14.56 4.48 11.36
C PRO A 130 14.21 5.96 11.17
N ALA A 131 14.25 6.47 9.93
CA ALA A 131 13.85 7.84 9.62
C ALA A 131 13.28 7.99 8.20
N GLY A 132 12.25 8.83 8.05
CA GLY A 132 11.57 9.07 6.77
C GLY A 132 10.58 7.96 6.39
N GLY A 133 10.30 7.83 5.09
CA GLY A 133 9.51 6.72 4.55
C GLY A 133 8.01 6.73 4.87
N GLN A 134 7.47 7.81 5.46
CA GLN A 134 6.07 7.89 5.83
C GLN A 134 5.14 7.80 4.61
N THR A 135 3.97 7.21 4.81
CA THR A 135 2.87 7.34 3.84
C THR A 135 2.10 8.61 4.18
N SER A 136 2.12 9.58 3.27
CA SER A 136 1.59 10.92 3.49
C SER A 136 0.34 11.16 2.65
N PHE A 137 -0.72 11.72 3.24
CA PHE A 137 -1.90 12.22 2.54
C PHE A 137 -1.85 13.76 2.55
N PRO A 138 -1.19 14.39 1.57
CA PRO A 138 -0.94 15.83 1.56
C PRO A 138 -2.18 16.71 1.37
N ARG A 139 -3.33 16.15 0.96
CA ARG A 139 -4.60 16.91 0.85
C ARG A 139 -5.45 16.83 2.11
N TRP A 140 -5.16 15.90 3.01
CA TRP A 140 -5.83 15.81 4.31
C TRP A 140 -5.50 17.02 5.17
N ARG A 141 -6.47 17.52 5.94
CA ARG A 141 -6.29 18.60 6.92
C ARG A 141 -7.03 18.25 8.20
N ASN A 142 -6.43 18.51 9.35
CA ASN A 142 -7.13 18.56 10.63
C ASN A 142 -7.05 19.96 11.25
N ALA A 143 -8.01 20.26 12.12
CA ALA A 143 -8.10 21.56 12.79
C ALA A 143 -6.92 21.85 13.73
N GLU A 144 -6.22 20.80 14.20
CA GLU A 144 -5.15 20.92 15.19
C GLU A 144 -3.81 21.32 14.58
N THR A 145 -3.42 20.70 13.46
CA THR A 145 -2.10 20.89 12.85
C THR A 145 -2.17 21.65 11.53
N ASN A 146 -3.35 21.70 10.90
CA ASN A 146 -3.53 22.16 9.51
C ASN A 146 -2.55 21.50 8.52
N GLY A 147 -1.99 20.35 8.89
CA GLY A 147 -0.94 19.63 8.17
C GLY A 147 -1.49 18.40 7.45
N ALA A 148 -0.58 17.70 6.78
CA ALA A 148 -0.87 16.40 6.14
C ALA A 148 -1.01 15.28 7.19
N LEU A 149 -1.77 14.24 6.84
CA LEU A 149 -1.76 13.00 7.61
C LEU A 149 -0.53 12.19 7.20
N ASN A 150 0.38 11.95 8.14
CA ASN A 150 1.58 11.13 7.92
C ASN A 150 1.51 9.86 8.75
N VAL A 151 1.56 8.72 8.09
CA VAL A 151 1.59 7.39 8.73
C VAL A 151 3.03 6.89 8.73
N VAL A 152 3.58 6.73 9.93
CA VAL A 152 4.95 6.24 10.13
C VAL A 152 5.00 4.73 9.86
N PRO A 153 5.98 4.23 9.10
CA PRO A 153 6.17 2.80 8.91
C PRO A 153 6.49 2.13 10.24
N LYS A 154 5.72 1.10 10.58
CA LYS A 154 5.96 0.27 11.75
C LYS A 154 5.74 -1.18 11.33
N LYS A 155 6.75 -2.03 11.53
CA LYS A 155 6.72 -3.43 11.09
C LYS A 155 5.43 -4.12 11.56
N GLY A 156 4.85 -4.91 10.67
CA GLY A 156 3.63 -5.67 10.90
C GLY A 156 2.33 -4.86 10.98
N THR A 157 2.40 -3.54 10.86
CA THR A 157 1.21 -2.68 10.80
C THR A 157 0.63 -2.68 9.39
N ALA A 158 -0.70 -2.79 9.30
CA ALA A 158 -1.43 -2.52 8.08
C ALA A 158 -2.09 -1.13 8.10
N MET A 159 -2.16 -0.49 6.94
CA MET A 159 -2.91 0.73 6.70
C MET A 159 -3.93 0.46 5.60
N ILE A 160 -5.17 0.85 5.82
CA ILE A 160 -6.28 0.62 4.89
C ILE A 160 -6.85 1.97 4.53
N PHE A 161 -6.98 2.29 3.26
CA PHE A 161 -7.73 3.47 2.84
C PHE A 161 -8.63 3.18 1.64
N TYR A 162 -9.78 3.85 1.63
CA TYR A 162 -10.82 3.70 0.62
C TYR A 162 -10.71 4.84 -0.39
N MET A 163 -10.50 4.49 -1.64
CA MET A 163 -10.40 5.38 -2.81
C MET A 163 -11.75 5.87 -3.32
N VAL A 164 -12.83 5.27 -2.85
CA VAL A 164 -14.19 5.52 -3.29
C VAL A 164 -15.04 5.90 -2.08
N ASN A 165 -15.81 6.97 -2.21
CA ASN A 165 -16.78 7.43 -1.24
C ASN A 165 -18.01 6.50 -1.20
N PRO A 166 -18.82 6.52 -0.11
CA PRO A 166 -20.03 5.70 -0.03
C PRO A 166 -21.05 5.94 -1.16
N ASP A 167 -20.98 7.08 -1.85
CA ASP A 167 -21.80 7.43 -3.00
C ASP A 167 -21.24 6.91 -4.34
N GLY A 168 -20.09 6.23 -4.32
CA GLY A 168 -19.41 5.70 -5.50
C GLY A 168 -18.46 6.67 -6.19
N ASN A 169 -18.35 7.92 -5.73
CA ASN A 169 -17.43 8.90 -6.30
C ASN A 169 -16.00 8.66 -5.82
N LEU A 170 -15.02 8.96 -6.68
CA LEU A 170 -13.60 8.90 -6.32
C LEU A 170 -13.29 9.93 -5.22
N ASP A 171 -12.52 9.53 -4.22
CA ASP A 171 -12.13 10.40 -3.11
C ASP A 171 -10.77 11.05 -3.39
N ASP A 172 -10.79 12.32 -3.79
CA ASP A 172 -9.59 13.10 -4.09
C ASP A 172 -8.64 13.24 -2.88
N LEU A 173 -9.15 13.16 -1.65
CA LEU A 173 -8.34 13.24 -0.43
C LEU A 173 -7.44 12.03 -0.23
N THR A 174 -7.64 10.95 -1.01
CA THR A 174 -6.74 9.79 -1.05
C THR A 174 -5.48 10.02 -1.86
N HIS A 175 -5.29 11.22 -2.42
CA HIS A 175 -4.02 11.64 -2.98
C HIS A 175 -2.91 11.44 -1.94
N HIS A 176 -1.97 10.54 -2.21
CA HIS A 176 -0.99 10.10 -1.22
C HIS A 176 0.39 9.87 -1.82
N ALA A 177 1.41 9.91 -0.97
CA ALA A 177 2.82 9.81 -1.33
C ALA A 177 3.56 8.84 -0.39
N ALA A 178 4.64 8.23 -0.88
CA ALA A 178 5.67 7.67 -0.02
C ALA A 178 6.79 8.70 0.11
N LEU A 179 6.93 9.31 1.30
CA LEU A 179 8.00 10.28 1.55
C LEU A 179 9.37 9.61 1.46
N PRO A 180 10.44 10.37 1.14
CA PRO A 180 11.79 9.83 1.04
C PRO A 180 12.21 9.07 2.30
N VAL A 181 12.82 7.90 2.12
CA VAL A 181 13.55 7.24 3.20
C VAL A 181 14.80 8.06 3.52
N ILE A 182 15.00 8.41 4.79
CA ILE A 182 16.15 9.20 5.24
C ILE A 182 17.24 8.28 5.80
N GLU A 183 16.84 7.23 6.53
CA GLU A 183 17.75 6.25 7.12
C GLU A 183 17.17 4.83 7.00
N GLY A 184 18.04 3.86 6.69
CA GLY A 184 17.66 2.46 6.50
C GLY A 184 17.05 2.18 5.14
N GLU A 185 16.03 1.32 5.12
CA GLU A 185 15.28 0.94 3.92
C GLU A 185 13.81 0.69 4.29
N LYS A 186 12.92 0.74 3.30
CA LYS A 186 11.49 0.46 3.48
C LYS A 186 11.06 -0.67 2.54
N PHE A 187 10.64 -1.78 3.12
CA PHE A 187 9.82 -2.79 2.46
C PHE A 187 8.35 -2.56 2.80
N PHE A 188 7.55 -2.44 1.76
CA PHE A 188 6.14 -2.08 1.83
C PHE A 188 5.36 -2.96 0.87
N SER A 189 4.10 -3.22 1.21
CA SER A 189 3.23 -3.98 0.33
C SER A 189 1.93 -3.24 0.04
N ASN A 190 1.48 -3.32 -1.21
CA ASN A 190 0.13 -2.94 -1.62
C ASN A 190 -0.65 -4.19 -1.99
N LEU A 191 -1.88 -4.28 -1.50
CA LEU A 191 -2.91 -5.15 -2.05
C LEU A 191 -4.07 -4.27 -2.50
N TRP A 192 -4.17 -4.10 -3.81
CA TRP A 192 -5.27 -3.36 -4.44
C TRP A 192 -6.49 -4.25 -4.66
N ILE A 193 -7.66 -3.72 -4.31
CA ILE A 193 -8.99 -4.35 -4.41
C ILE A 193 -9.95 -3.34 -5.03
#